data_AF-A0A183JQX3-F1
#
_entry.id   AF-A0A183JQX3-F1
#
_cell.length_a   1.000
_cell.length_b   1.000
_cell.length_c   1.000
_cell.angle_alpha   90.00
_cell.angle_beta   90.00
_cell.angle_gamma   90.00
#
_symmetry.space_group_name_H-M   'P 1'
#
loop_
_entity.id
_entity.type
_entity.pdbx_description
1 polymer ?
#
loop_
_entity_poly.entity_id
_entity_poly.type
_entity_poly.pdbx_seq_one_letter_code
_entity_poly.pdbx_strand_id
1 'polypeptide(L)'
;MSANLEEMARSLFDNRVPTIWASKAYPSLKPLAAWIEDLVMRVKFIQEWIDHGVPSVFWISGFFFPQAFLTGTLQNYARKKIISVDTISFDFKVSSSFVVFVRQCFMFSKQIIINL
;
A
#
# COMPACT_ATOMS: atom_id res chain seq x y z
N MET A 1 6.40 -31.68 15.97
CA MET A 1 5.76 -30.63 15.16
C MET A 1 5.02 -29.70 16.12
N SER A 2 5.07 -28.38 15.92
CA SER A 2 4.33 -27.44 16.78
C SER A 2 2.94 -27.17 16.19
N ALA A 3 1.95 -26.91 17.05
CA ALA A 3 0.57 -26.68 16.63
C ALA A 3 0.44 -25.58 15.55
N ASN A 4 1.19 -24.49 15.69
CA ASN A 4 1.19 -23.38 14.73
C ASN A 4 1.70 -23.80 13.34
N LEU A 5 2.72 -24.67 13.28
CA LEU A 5 3.27 -25.14 12.01
C LEU A 5 2.33 -26.16 11.34
N GLU A 6 1.64 -26.98 12.12
CA GLU A 6 0.62 -27.90 11.61
C GLU A 6 -0.59 -27.13 11.05
N GLU A 7 -1.06 -26.09 11.73
CA GLU A 7 -2.15 -25.24 11.24
C GLU A 7 -1.75 -24.48 9.97
N MET A 8 -0.51 -23.96 9.93
CA MET A 8 0.04 -23.35 8.72
C MET A 8 0.05 -24.35 7.57
N ALA A 9 0.57 -25.56 7.78
CA ALA A 9 0.62 -26.60 6.75
C ALA A 9 -0.77 -26.98 6.22
N ARG A 10 -1.77 -27.11 7.11
CA ARG A 10 -3.17 -27.32 6.72
C ARG A 10 -3.73 -26.16 5.91
N SER A 11 -3.48 -24.92 6.32
CA SER A 11 -3.92 -23.74 5.58
C SER A 11 -3.36 -23.72 4.16
N LEU A 12 -2.06 -24.02 4.01
CA LEU A 12 -1.41 -24.10 2.71
C LEU A 12 -2.00 -25.21 1.84
N PHE A 13 -2.25 -26.39 2.41
CA PHE A 13 -2.89 -27.51 1.71
C PHE A 13 -4.30 -27.15 1.23
N ASP A 14 -5.06 -26.42 2.05
CA ASP A 14 -6.43 -25.98 1.74
C ASP A 14 -6.49 -24.73 0.84
N ASN A 15 -5.37 -24.27 0.27
CA ASN A 15 -5.29 -23.03 -0.53
C ASN A 15 -5.78 -21.78 0.24
N ARG A 16 -5.53 -21.73 1.55
CA ARG A 16 -5.83 -20.59 2.43
C ARG A 16 -4.56 -19.92 2.91
N VAL A 17 -4.62 -18.60 3.07
CA VAL A 17 -3.52 -17.83 3.64
C VAL A 17 -3.41 -18.18 5.13
N PRO A 18 -2.24 -18.62 5.63
CA PRO A 18 -2.04 -18.90 7.05
C PRO A 18 -2.36 -17.68 7.92
N THR A 19 -3.02 -17.92 9.05
CA THR A 19 -3.40 -16.87 10.03
C THR A 19 -2.21 -16.05 10.51
N ILE A 20 -1.07 -16.69 10.74
CA ILE A 20 0.17 -16.03 11.13
C ILE A 20 0.68 -15.04 10.07
N TRP A 21 0.49 -15.31 8.77
CA TRP A 21 0.85 -14.39 7.69
C TRP A 21 -0.17 -13.27 7.57
N ALA A 22 -1.47 -13.63 7.57
CA ALA A 22 -2.57 -12.67 7.50
C ALA A 22 -2.51 -11.63 8.62
N SER A 23 -2.09 -12.03 9.83
CA SER A 23 -1.93 -11.12 10.98
C SER A 23 -0.88 -10.01 10.79
N LYS A 24 0.02 -10.18 9.82
CA LYS A 24 1.10 -9.24 9.46
C LYS A 24 0.98 -8.72 8.03
N ALA A 25 -0.09 -9.06 7.32
CA ALA A 25 -0.31 -8.71 5.94
C ALA A 25 -1.50 -7.76 5.76
N TYR A 26 -1.64 -7.23 4.56
CA TYR A 26 -2.79 -6.41 4.19
C TYR A 26 -4.08 -7.25 4.26
N PRO A 27 -5.22 -6.66 4.67
CA PRO A 27 -6.50 -7.36 4.69
C PRO A 27 -6.85 -7.92 3.32
N SER A 28 -7.20 -9.20 3.26
CA SER A 28 -7.56 -9.87 2.01
C SER A 28 -8.49 -11.04 2.26
N LEU A 29 -9.40 -11.27 1.31
CA LEU A 29 -10.27 -12.44 1.25
C LEU A 29 -9.88 -13.38 0.09
N LYS A 30 -8.74 -13.13 -0.55
CA LYS A 30 -8.26 -13.94 -1.68
C LYS A 30 -7.81 -15.33 -1.19
N PRO A 31 -8.02 -16.40 -1.99
CA PRO A 31 -7.36 -17.67 -1.75
C PRO A 31 -5.85 -17.53 -1.91
N LEU A 32 -5.07 -18.48 -1.36
CA LEU A 32 -3.61 -18.40 -1.28
C LEU A 32 -2.95 -18.12 -2.64
N ALA A 33 -3.34 -18.84 -3.70
CA ALA A 33 -2.78 -18.64 -5.05
C ALA A 33 -2.92 -17.18 -5.52
N ALA A 34 -4.14 -16.63 -5.49
CA ALA A 34 -4.41 -15.25 -5.90
C ALA A 34 -3.84 -14.21 -4.91
N TRP A 35 -3.68 -14.58 -3.64
CA TRP A 35 -3.05 -13.73 -2.64
C TRP A 35 -1.55 -13.57 -2.90
N ILE A 36 -0.86 -14.64 -3.28
CA ILE A 36 0.57 -14.60 -3.66
C ILE A 36 0.78 -13.73 -4.89
N GLU A 37 -0.05 -13.87 -5.92
CA GLU A 37 0.01 -12.98 -7.10
C GLU A 37 -0.16 -11.51 -6.72
N ASP A 38 -1.13 -11.21 -5.84
CA ASP A 38 -1.35 -9.86 -5.31
C ASP A 38 -0.12 -9.34 -4.55
N LEU A 39 0.50 -10.18 -3.72
CA LEU A 39 1.69 -9.84 -2.96
C LEU A 39 2.85 -9.50 -3.88
N VAL A 40 3.08 -10.32 -4.91
CA VAL A 40 4.14 -10.09 -5.91
C VAL A 40 3.90 -8.78 -6.66
N MET A 41 2.65 -8.48 -7.05
CA MET A 41 2.32 -7.20 -7.69
C MET A 41 2.60 -6.00 -6.78
N ARG A 42 2.29 -6.09 -5.49
CA ARG A 42 2.56 -5.01 -4.52
C ARG A 42 4.06 -4.78 -4.32
N VAL A 43 4.83 -5.86 -4.16
CA VAL A 43 6.29 -5.77 -4.03
C VAL A 43 6.89 -5.17 -5.30
N LYS A 44 6.43 -5.63 -6.47
CA LYS A 44 6.89 -5.09 -7.76
C LYS A 44 6.58 -3.59 -7.89
N PHE A 45 5.40 -3.13 -7.51
CA PHE A 45 5.05 -1.71 -7.52
C PHE A 45 6.00 -0.86 -6.65
N ILE A 46 6.33 -1.33 -5.45
CA ILE A 46 7.28 -0.64 -4.56
C ILE A 46 8.70 -0.69 -5.15
N GLN A 47 9.11 -1.82 -5.73
CA GLN A 47 10.42 -1.97 -6.36
C GLN A 47 10.58 -1.02 -7.56
N GLU A 48 9.58 -0.94 -8.43
CA GLU A 48 9.58 0.01 -9.56
C GLU A 48 9.67 1.46 -9.08
N TRP A 49 9.01 1.81 -7.97
CA TRP A 49 9.17 3.12 -7.36
C TRP A 49 10.61 3.35 -6.86
N ILE A 50 11.24 2.36 -6.21
CA ILE A 50 12.63 2.48 -5.76
C ILE A 50 13.59 2.68 -6.95
N ASP A 51 13.41 1.90 -8.02
CA ASP A 51 14.34 1.85 -9.15
C ASP A 51 14.18 3.03 -10.12
N HIS A 52 12.94 3.47 -10.36
CA HIS A 52 12.62 4.50 -11.36
C HIS A 52 12.17 5.83 -10.76
N GLY A 53 12.04 5.91 -9.44
CA GLY A 53 11.55 7.09 -8.75
C GLY A 53 10.03 7.16 -8.69
N VAL A 54 9.52 8.32 -8.27
CA VAL A 54 8.11 8.52 -7.91
C VAL A 54 7.19 8.26 -9.11
N PRO A 55 6.22 7.32 -9.01
CA PRO A 55 5.31 7.03 -10.11
C PRO A 55 4.34 8.20 -10.37
N SER A 56 3.85 8.30 -11.59
CA SER A 56 2.86 9.33 -11.98
C SER A 56 1.44 9.01 -11.49
N VAL A 57 1.16 7.73 -11.21
CA VAL A 57 -0.10 7.21 -10.68
C VAL A 57 0.23 6.20 -9.58
N PHE A 58 -0.43 6.33 -8.43
CA PHE A 58 -0.24 5.43 -7.30
C PHE A 58 -1.35 4.39 -7.22
N TRP A 59 -0.99 3.12 -7.04
CA TRP A 59 -1.93 2.07 -6.70
C TRP A 59 -2.28 2.13 -5.21
N ILE A 60 -3.23 3.00 -4.84
CA ILE A 60 -3.55 3.31 -3.43
C ILE A 60 -3.95 2.07 -2.62
N SER A 61 -4.73 1.15 -3.20
CA SER A 61 -5.10 -0.11 -2.52
C SER A 61 -3.96 -1.12 -2.43
N GLY A 62 -2.83 -0.85 -3.09
CA GLY A 62 -1.58 -1.60 -3.00
C GLY A 62 -0.80 -1.39 -1.69
N PHE A 63 -1.07 -0.29 -0.97
CA PHE A 63 -0.42 -0.01 0.31
C PHE A 63 -1.02 -0.81 1.47
N PHE A 64 -0.19 -1.13 2.48
CA PHE A 64 -0.67 -1.74 3.72
C PHE A 64 -1.44 -0.72 4.56
N PHE A 65 -0.96 0.52 4.65
CA PHE A 65 -1.63 1.61 5.37
C PHE A 65 -1.78 2.90 4.53
N PRO A 66 -2.78 2.98 3.63
CA PRO A 66 -2.93 4.10 2.69
C PRO A 66 -3.22 5.45 3.38
N GLN A 67 -3.80 5.45 4.58
CA GLN A 67 -4.07 6.68 5.32
C GLN A 67 -2.78 7.45 5.65
N ALA A 68 -1.72 6.77 6.08
CA ALA A 68 -0.44 7.42 6.36
C ALA A 68 0.17 8.04 5.10
N PHE A 69 0.02 7.40 3.95
CA PHE A 69 0.45 7.97 2.67
C PHE A 69 -0.32 9.27 2.34
N LEU A 70 -1.64 9.27 2.48
CA LEU A 70 -2.47 10.46 2.24
C LEU A 70 -2.14 11.61 3.20
N THR A 71 -2.00 11.32 4.49
CA THR A 71 -1.58 12.31 5.49
C THR A 71 -0.19 12.85 5.18
N GLY A 72 0.77 11.99 4.83
CA GLY A 72 2.11 12.41 4.42
C GLY A 72 2.09 13.31 3.17
N THR A 73 1.19 13.05 2.22
CA THR A 73 0.97 13.87 1.04
C THR A 73 0.51 15.28 1.41
N LEU A 74 -0.52 15.40 2.26
CA LEU A 74 -1.02 16.70 2.74
C LEU A 74 0.06 17.47 3.47
N GLN A 75 0.79 16.82 4.37
CA GLN A 75 1.89 17.47 5.10
C GLN A 75 3.00 17.96 4.17
N ASN A 76 3.39 17.17 3.15
CA ASN A 76 4.38 17.57 2.17
C ASN A 76 3.92 18.79 1.36
N TYR A 77 2.65 18.85 0.99
CA TYR A 77 2.07 20.02 0.34
C TYR A 77 2.05 21.25 1.24
N ALA A 78 1.56 21.11 2.47
CA ALA A 78 1.50 22.17 3.48
C ALA A 78 2.88 22.80 3.71
N ARG A 79 3.91 21.97 3.90
CA ARG A 79 5.32 22.42 4.05
C ARG A 79 5.81 23.18 2.83
N LYS A 80 5.54 22.68 1.62
CA LYS A 80 5.95 23.33 0.36
C LYS A 80 5.26 24.68 0.15
N LYS A 81 4.04 24.85 0.67
CA LYS A 81 3.23 26.06 0.53
C LYS A 81 3.29 26.99 1.74
N ILE A 82 3.95 26.58 2.83
CA ILE A 82 4.05 27.33 4.09
C ILE A 82 2.65 27.71 4.61
N ILE A 83 1.77 26.71 4.68
CA ILE A 83 0.41 26.83 5.21
C ILE A 83 0.16 25.73 6.26
N SER A 84 -0.84 25.91 7.12
CA SER A 84 -1.22 24.87 8.08
C SER A 84 -1.79 23.65 7.36
N VAL A 85 -1.53 22.45 7.90
CA VAL A 85 -2.13 21.20 7.38
C VAL A 85 -3.64 21.16 7.63
N ASP A 86 -4.13 21.85 8.67
CA ASP A 86 -5.56 21.87 9.03
C ASP A 86 -6.40 22.72 8.07
N THR A 87 -5.77 23.56 7.25
CA THR A 87 -6.46 24.43 6.29
C THR A 87 -6.52 23.85 4.88
N ILE A 88 -6.07 22.61 4.69
CA ILE A 88 -6.05 21.92 3.39
C ILE A 88 -6.77 20.57 3.46
N SER A 89 -7.39 20.20 2.36
CA SER A 89 -8.06 18.91 2.19
C SER A 89 -7.86 18.39 0.77
N PHE A 90 -8.18 17.11 0.56
CA PHE A 90 -8.24 16.56 -0.80
C PHE A 90 -9.55 16.94 -1.48
N ASP A 91 -9.45 17.30 -2.75
CA ASP A 91 -10.58 17.41 -3.67
C ASP A 91 -10.50 16.28 -4.70
N PHE A 92 -11.66 15.82 -5.19
CA PHE A 92 -11.74 14.64 -6.05
C PHE A 92 -12.66 14.90 -7.24
N LYS A 93 -12.17 14.56 -8.43
CA LYS A 93 -13.00 14.54 -9.65
C LYS A 93 -13.30 13.10 -10.03
N VAL A 94 -14.57 12.72 -9.95
CA VAL A 94 -15.02 11.42 -10.46
C VAL A 94 -14.98 11.47 -11.99
N SER A 95 -14.16 10.61 -12.58
CA SER A 95 -14.09 10.40 -14.02
C SER A 95 -14.83 9.12 -14.36
N SER A 96 -15.51 9.08 -15.51
CA SER A 96 -16.11 7.84 -16.04
C SER A 96 -15.05 6.81 -16.44
N SER A 97 -13.78 7.20 -16.50
CA SER A 97 -12.63 6.32 -16.71
C SER A 97 -12.03 5.89 -15.36
N PHE A 98 -11.68 4.62 -15.23
CA PHE A 98 -11.22 3.94 -14.01
C PHE A 98 -9.83 4.38 -13.46
N VAL A 99 -9.40 5.63 -13.71
CA VAL A 99 -8.08 6.12 -13.26
C VAL A 99 -8.25 7.25 -12.23
N VAL A 100 -7.96 6.94 -10.95
CA VAL A 100 -7.86 7.94 -9.88
C VAL A 100 -6.48 8.60 -9.96
N PHE A 101 -6.44 9.90 -10.27
CA PHE A 101 -5.19 10.66 -10.34
C PHE A 101 -4.90 11.33 -8.99
N VAL A 102 -3.79 10.96 -8.36
CA VAL A 102 -3.18 11.75 -7.27
C VAL A 102 -1.93 12.42 -7.83
N ARG A 103 -2.06 13.64 -8.36
CA ARG A 103 -0.92 14.44 -8.82
C ARG A 103 -0.36 15.25 -7.65
N GLN A 104 0.71 14.79 -7.03
CA GLN A 104 1.49 15.60 -6.08
C GLN A 104 3.00 15.38 -6.28
N CYS A 105 3.78 16.46 -6.20
CA CYS A 105 5.24 16.35 -6.05
C CYS A 105 5.56 15.75 -4.69
N PHE A 106 6.01 14.49 -4.68
CA PHE A 106 6.48 13.83 -3.48
C PHE A 106 8.00 14.03 -3.31
N MET A 107 8.39 14.64 -2.19
CA MET A 107 9.70 14.36 -1.57
C MET A 107 9.43 13.42 -0.41
N PHE A 108 9.47 12.11 -0.65
CA PHE A 108 9.66 11.15 0.42
C PHE A 108 11.17 10.90 0.55
N SER A 109 11.76 11.31 1.68
CA SER A 109 13.07 10.83 2.08
C SER A 109 12.98 9.30 2.23
N LYS A 110 14.06 8.59 1.85
CA LYS A 110 14.16 7.11 1.84
C LYS A 110 13.72 6.41 3.14
N GLN A 111 13.55 7.15 4.23
CA GLN A 111 13.16 6.66 5.54
C GLN A 111 11.67 6.24 5.69
N ILE A 112 10.76 6.72 4.84
CA ILE A 112 9.31 6.48 5.02
C ILE A 112 8.83 5.20 4.32
N ILE A 113 9.56 4.71 3.30
CA ILE A 113 9.18 3.49 2.55
C ILE A 113 9.30 2.23 3.42
N ILE A 114 10.08 2.26 4.51
CA ILE A 114 10.36 1.09 5.35
C ILE A 114 9.32 0.90 6.47
N ASN A 115 8.42 1.87 6.69
CA ASN A 115 7.38 1.81 7.73
C ASN A 115 5.95 1.94 7.17
N LEU A 116 5.77 1.74 5.86
CA LEU A 116 4.47 1.72 5.17
C LEU A 116 4.14 0.33 4.62
#